data_AF-A0A955AK67-F1
#
_entry.id   AF-A0A955AK67-F1
#
_cell.length_a   1.000
_cell.length_b   1.000
_cell.length_c   1.000
_cell.angle_alpha   90.00
_cell.angle_beta   90.00
_cell.angle_gamma   90.00
#
_symmetry.space_group_name_H-M   'P 1'
#
loop_
_entity.id
_entity.type
_entity.pdbx_description
1 polymer ?
#
loop_
_entity_poly.entity_id
_entity_poly.type
_entity_poly.pdbx_seq_one_letter_code
_entity_poly.pdbx_strand_id
1 'polypeptide(L)'
;MASCCPNDPTKESLVSSEIVPDFYILLTVQLADATQKMNSHEQLQVWLDSDAPELEAAVVADIQRIVRGLQSSGDTFYGYAVLPGDYITQPNPASHVVAFNRESDLAVSHSEEPYYRYCVCEWQNYVHNGFNDSNSILESQLRTFKERHSRAEGSYQLDEHEIAYVAKINRAILVALVALKQNGSFDDGTYMIIWYSDSDAEIMNQSAKTLNSARITKIILPSSHSRSRFPLIPND
;
A
#
# COMPACT_ATOMS: atom_id res chain seq x y z
N MET A 1 -13.38 -42.18 -49.71
CA MET A 1 -12.56 -42.41 -50.92
C MET A 1 -11.14 -41.96 -50.58
N ALA A 2 -10.29 -42.85 -50.05
CA ALA A 2 -9.55 -43.90 -50.74
C ALA A 2 -8.29 -43.37 -51.45
N SER A 3 -7.12 -43.69 -50.89
CA SER A 3 -5.86 -44.14 -51.56
C SER A 3 -4.75 -44.05 -50.49
N CYS A 4 -4.18 -45.12 -49.90
CA CYS A 4 -3.37 -46.23 -50.46
C CYS A 4 -2.19 -45.68 -51.29
N CYS A 5 -0.91 -46.01 -51.18
CA CYS A 5 -0.01 -46.98 -50.49
C CYS A 5 1.44 -46.52 -50.91
N PRO A 6 2.57 -47.25 -50.77
CA PRO A 6 3.00 -48.36 -49.89
C PRO A 6 4.39 -48.15 -49.22
N ASN A 7 4.75 -49.15 -48.39
CA ASN A 7 6.08 -49.51 -47.90
C ASN A 7 7.11 -49.81 -49.02
N ASP A 8 8.42 -49.72 -48.72
CA ASP A 8 9.29 -50.91 -48.72
C ASP A 8 10.61 -50.69 -47.91
N PRO A 9 11.16 -51.74 -47.26
CA PRO A 9 12.32 -51.72 -46.38
C PRO A 9 13.57 -52.30 -47.06
N THR A 10 14.77 -52.08 -46.50
CA THR A 10 15.88 -53.06 -46.50
C THR A 10 17.08 -52.53 -45.70
N LYS A 11 17.47 -53.26 -44.64
CA LYS A 11 18.72 -54.01 -44.44
C LYS A 11 19.95 -53.18 -44.03
N GLU A 12 20.34 -53.31 -42.76
CA GLU A 12 21.34 -54.25 -42.21
C GLU A 12 22.77 -53.74 -42.38
N SER A 13 23.43 -53.41 -41.26
CA SER A 13 24.78 -53.90 -40.97
C SER A 13 25.15 -53.59 -39.53
N LEU A 14 25.35 -54.67 -38.77
CA LEU A 14 25.99 -54.73 -37.46
C LEU A 14 27.43 -54.20 -37.54
N VAL A 15 27.86 -53.43 -36.54
CA VAL A 15 29.23 -53.46 -36.02
C VAL A 15 29.15 -53.40 -34.50
N SER A 16 29.73 -54.42 -33.88
CA SER A 16 29.85 -54.62 -32.45
C SER A 16 30.90 -53.72 -31.80
N SER A 17 30.74 -53.63 -30.48
CA SER A 17 31.74 -53.41 -29.43
C SER A 17 32.43 -52.04 -29.38
N GLU A 18 32.20 -51.31 -28.29
CA GLU A 18 33.09 -51.39 -27.14
C GLU A 18 32.40 -50.83 -25.89
N ILE A 19 32.57 -51.57 -24.79
CA ILE A 19 32.23 -51.16 -23.44
C ILE A 19 33.32 -50.19 -22.99
N VAL A 20 32.95 -48.96 -22.64
CA VAL A 20 33.80 -48.06 -21.87
C VAL A 20 33.00 -47.56 -20.67
N PRO A 21 33.56 -47.57 -19.44
CA PRO A 21 32.79 -47.46 -18.21
C PRO A 21 32.38 -46.03 -17.89
N ASP A 22 31.25 -45.92 -17.19
CA ASP A 22 30.76 -44.82 -16.36
C ASP A 22 31.82 -43.76 -15.99
N PHE A 23 31.84 -42.64 -16.72
CA PHE A 23 32.53 -41.42 -16.30
C PHE A 23 31.79 -40.14 -16.71
N TYR A 24 30.46 -40.23 -16.88
CA TYR A 24 29.58 -39.09 -17.19
C TYR A 24 28.44 -38.90 -16.18
N ILE A 25 28.61 -39.41 -14.95
CA ILE A 25 27.72 -39.13 -13.82
C ILE A 25 28.59 -38.70 -12.62
N LEU A 26 29.37 -37.62 -12.78
CA LEU A 26 30.07 -36.97 -11.66
C LEU A 26 30.57 -35.55 -12.01
N LEU A 27 29.89 -34.87 -12.95
CA LEU A 27 30.06 -33.42 -13.15
C LEU A 27 28.74 -32.74 -13.55
N THR A 28 27.63 -33.24 -13.01
CA THR A 28 26.28 -32.65 -13.18
C THR A 28 25.48 -32.69 -11.88
N VAL A 29 26.18 -32.75 -10.73
CA VAL A 29 25.59 -32.72 -9.37
C VAL A 29 26.34 -31.72 -8.46
N GLN A 30 27.07 -30.75 -9.02
CA GLN A 30 27.70 -29.67 -8.24
C GLN A 30 27.46 -28.27 -8.81
N LEU A 31 26.43 -28.09 -9.64
CA LEU A 31 25.87 -26.79 -10.03
C LEU A 31 24.34 -26.75 -9.94
N ALA A 32 23.75 -27.67 -9.18
CA ALA A 32 22.31 -27.71 -8.89
C ALA A 32 21.99 -27.60 -7.38
N ASP A 33 22.99 -27.25 -6.56
CA ASP A 33 22.83 -27.08 -5.11
C ASP A 33 23.37 -25.71 -4.64
N ALA A 34 23.27 -24.72 -5.53
CA ALA A 34 23.41 -23.30 -5.23
C ALA A 34 22.16 -22.50 -5.63
N THR A 35 21.00 -23.16 -5.76
CA THR A 35 19.71 -22.56 -5.38
C THR A 35 19.62 -22.56 -3.86
N GLN A 36 20.59 -21.89 -3.26
CA GLN A 36 20.65 -21.54 -1.86
C GLN A 36 19.33 -20.82 -1.56
N LYS A 37 18.62 -21.24 -0.53
CA LYS A 37 17.60 -20.42 0.11
C LYS A 37 18.24 -19.09 0.50
N MET A 38 18.26 -18.12 -0.41
CA MET A 38 18.41 -16.70 -0.11
C MET A 38 17.08 -16.11 0.36
N ASN A 39 16.13 -16.96 0.79
CA ASN A 39 14.70 -16.65 0.82
C ASN A 39 14.11 -16.40 2.22
N SER A 40 14.90 -16.19 3.28
CA SER A 40 14.31 -16.19 4.63
C SER A 40 14.25 -14.85 5.36
N HIS A 41 15.00 -13.81 4.98
CA HIS A 41 14.93 -12.52 5.69
C HIS A 41 15.42 -11.36 4.81
N GLU A 42 16.56 -11.52 4.16
CA GLU A 42 17.14 -10.49 3.28
C GLU A 42 16.26 -10.21 2.06
N GLN A 43 15.76 -11.25 1.38
CA GLN A 43 14.79 -11.08 0.29
C GLN A 43 13.48 -10.43 0.73
N LEU A 44 13.01 -10.75 1.95
CA LEU A 44 11.83 -10.10 2.52
C LEU A 44 12.12 -8.62 2.75
N GLN A 45 13.26 -8.29 3.35
CA GLN A 45 13.67 -6.91 3.61
C GLN A 45 13.82 -6.11 2.31
N VAL A 46 14.48 -6.65 1.28
CA VAL A 46 14.60 -6.01 -0.04
C VAL A 46 13.23 -5.73 -0.65
N TRP A 47 12.28 -6.66 -0.51
CA TRP A 47 10.90 -6.47 -0.98
C TRP A 47 10.12 -5.45 -0.15
N LEU A 48 10.35 -5.39 1.17
CA LEU A 48 9.75 -4.38 2.05
C LEU A 48 10.28 -2.98 1.74
N ASP A 49 11.55 -2.87 1.40
CA ASP A 49 12.21 -1.59 1.11
C ASP A 49 11.92 -1.05 -0.29
N SER A 50 11.53 -1.92 -1.23
CA SER A 50 11.21 -1.52 -2.60
C SER A 50 9.98 -0.62 -2.68
N ASP A 51 9.85 0.10 -3.79
CA ASP A 51 8.64 0.87 -4.08
C ASP A 51 7.46 -0.05 -4.46
N ALA A 52 6.27 0.53 -4.65
CA ALA A 52 5.06 -0.20 -5.02
C ALA A 52 4.29 0.56 -6.12
N PRO A 53 4.88 0.73 -7.32
CA PRO A 53 4.34 1.61 -8.36
C PRO A 53 2.95 1.19 -8.84
N GLU A 54 2.63 -0.11 -8.83
CA GLU A 54 1.30 -0.60 -9.17
C GLU A 54 0.25 -0.12 -8.15
N LEU A 55 0.59 -0.18 -6.86
CA LEU A 55 -0.30 0.32 -5.80
C LEU A 55 -0.43 1.84 -5.87
N GLU A 56 0.68 2.55 -6.09
CA GLU A 56 0.67 4.01 -6.28
C GLU A 56 -0.28 4.41 -7.41
N ALA A 57 -0.14 3.79 -8.58
CA ALA A 57 -0.99 4.07 -9.74
C ALA A 57 -2.47 3.76 -9.48
N ALA A 58 -2.77 2.66 -8.79
CA ALA A 58 -4.14 2.29 -8.44
C ALA A 58 -4.77 3.26 -7.43
N VAL A 59 -4.03 3.66 -6.40
CA VAL A 59 -4.48 4.67 -5.43
C VAL A 59 -4.73 6.01 -6.11
N VAL A 60 -3.86 6.43 -7.04
CA VAL A 60 -4.09 7.62 -7.87
C VAL A 60 -5.40 7.48 -8.65
N ALA A 61 -5.60 6.38 -9.38
CA ALA A 61 -6.79 6.19 -10.21
C ALA A 61 -8.09 6.19 -9.39
N ASP A 62 -8.11 5.47 -8.27
CA ASP A 62 -9.27 5.39 -7.38
C ASP A 62 -9.60 6.75 -6.76
N ILE A 63 -8.61 7.46 -6.21
CA ILE A 63 -8.84 8.79 -5.62
C ILE A 63 -9.24 9.81 -6.68
N GLN A 64 -8.62 9.82 -7.88
CA GLN A 64 -9.03 10.72 -8.96
C GLN A 64 -10.48 10.52 -9.35
N ARG A 65 -10.92 9.26 -9.45
CA ARG A 65 -12.32 8.93 -9.75
C ARG A 65 -13.25 9.47 -8.68
N ILE A 66 -12.92 9.27 -7.40
CA ILE A 66 -13.71 9.78 -6.27
C ILE A 66 -13.78 11.31 -6.31
N VAL A 67 -12.63 11.98 -6.41
CA VAL A 67 -12.53 13.44 -6.42
C VAL A 67 -13.30 14.05 -7.59
N ARG A 68 -13.15 13.50 -8.80
CA ARG A 68 -13.94 13.94 -9.97
C ARG A 68 -15.44 13.74 -9.76
N GLY A 69 -15.84 12.63 -9.14
CA GLY A 69 -17.23 12.36 -8.77
C GLY A 69 -17.80 13.44 -7.85
N LEU A 70 -17.06 13.76 -6.77
CA LEU A 70 -17.42 14.82 -5.83
C LEU A 70 -17.52 16.18 -6.54
N GLN A 71 -16.46 16.58 -7.26
CA GLN A 71 -16.43 17.85 -7.99
C GLN A 71 -17.55 17.97 -9.03
N SER A 72 -17.86 16.89 -9.75
CA SER A 72 -18.97 16.87 -10.72
C SER A 72 -20.35 16.99 -10.08
N SER A 73 -20.45 16.65 -8.79
CA SER A 73 -21.66 16.83 -7.98
C SER A 73 -21.78 18.24 -7.38
N GLY A 74 -20.82 19.13 -7.69
CA GLY A 74 -20.76 20.48 -7.16
C GLY A 74 -20.09 20.59 -5.79
N ASP A 75 -19.47 19.50 -5.30
CA ASP A 75 -18.79 19.52 -4.00
C ASP A 75 -17.44 20.23 -4.10
N THR A 76 -17.29 21.25 -3.25
CA THR A 76 -16.01 21.89 -2.95
C THR A 76 -15.65 21.58 -1.51
N PHE A 77 -14.44 21.08 -1.29
CA PHE A 77 -13.98 20.62 0.02
C PHE A 77 -12.63 21.24 0.33
N TYR A 78 -12.44 21.67 1.57
CA TYR A 78 -11.19 22.24 2.04
C TYR A 78 -10.26 21.18 2.63
N GLY A 79 -10.80 20.02 3.02
CA GLY A 79 -10.07 18.94 3.68
C GLY A 79 -10.30 17.60 2.99
N TYR A 80 -9.24 16.82 2.83
CA TYR A 80 -9.26 15.46 2.30
C TYR A 80 -8.27 14.57 3.07
N ALA A 81 -8.73 13.43 3.56
CA ALA A 81 -7.90 12.50 4.32
C ALA A 81 -8.03 11.10 3.76
N VAL A 82 -6.90 10.41 3.61
CA VAL A 82 -6.89 8.96 3.38
C VAL A 82 -6.71 8.28 4.73
N LEU A 83 -7.60 7.33 5.04
CA LEU A 83 -7.56 6.50 6.23
C LEU A 83 -7.22 5.08 5.75
N PRO A 84 -5.94 4.69 5.77
CA PRO A 84 -5.54 3.35 5.37
C PRO A 84 -6.13 2.34 6.35
N GLY A 85 -6.52 1.18 5.83
CA GLY A 85 -6.97 0.07 6.65
C GLY A 85 -5.87 -0.49 7.56
N ASP A 86 -6.27 -1.24 8.58
CA ASP A 86 -5.35 -2.12 9.29
C ASP A 86 -5.16 -3.42 8.49
N TYR A 87 -4.06 -3.48 7.74
CA TYR A 87 -3.76 -4.60 6.84
C TYR A 87 -3.16 -5.81 7.53
N ILE A 88 -2.68 -5.68 8.78
CA ILE A 88 -1.93 -6.73 9.46
C ILE A 88 -2.80 -7.44 10.49
N THR A 89 -3.53 -6.70 11.33
CA THR A 89 -4.26 -7.31 12.45
C THR A 89 -5.68 -7.75 12.07
N GLN A 90 -6.24 -7.22 10.99
CA GLN A 90 -7.58 -7.61 10.55
C GLN A 90 -7.56 -8.87 9.68
N PRO A 91 -8.55 -9.77 9.85
CA PRO A 91 -8.64 -11.01 9.08
C PRO A 91 -8.93 -10.76 7.59
N ASN A 92 -9.57 -9.65 7.27
CA ASN A 92 -9.78 -9.18 5.91
C ASN A 92 -8.90 -7.96 5.67
N PRO A 93 -8.33 -7.78 4.47
CA PRO A 93 -7.60 -6.56 4.14
C PRO A 93 -8.57 -5.39 4.24
N ALA A 94 -8.33 -4.54 5.24
CA ALA A 94 -9.14 -3.37 5.46
C ALA A 94 -9.05 -2.46 4.22
N SER A 95 -10.20 -2.05 3.69
CA SER A 95 -10.25 -1.16 2.54
C SER A 95 -9.75 0.23 2.90
N HIS A 96 -9.19 0.95 1.94
CA HIS A 96 -9.05 2.39 2.09
C HIS A 96 -10.40 3.04 2.37
N VAL A 97 -10.40 4.01 3.28
CA VAL A 97 -11.50 4.96 3.45
C VAL A 97 -10.94 6.34 3.17
N VAL A 98 -11.74 7.22 2.57
CA VAL A 98 -11.41 8.65 2.53
C VAL A 98 -12.45 9.45 3.27
N ALA A 99 -11.99 10.47 3.98
CA ALA A 99 -12.83 11.45 4.61
C ALA A 99 -12.60 12.80 3.94
N PHE A 100 -13.65 13.62 3.86
CA PHE A 100 -13.53 14.98 3.35
C PHE A 100 -14.44 15.93 4.12
N ASN A 101 -14.14 17.22 4.06
CA ASN A 101 -14.95 18.23 4.73
C ASN A 101 -15.13 19.49 3.88
N ARG A 102 -16.37 20.01 3.86
CA ARG A 102 -16.73 21.25 3.18
C ARG A 102 -16.78 22.40 4.17
N GLU A 103 -16.69 23.64 3.68
CA GLU A 103 -16.85 24.82 4.53
C GLU A 103 -18.24 24.86 5.20
N SER A 104 -19.27 24.36 4.52
CA SER A 104 -20.63 24.25 5.05
C SER A 104 -20.78 23.26 6.20
N ASP A 105 -19.85 22.31 6.31
CA ASP A 105 -19.90 21.24 7.31
C ASP A 105 -19.26 21.68 8.63
N LEU A 106 -18.52 22.79 8.63
CA LEU A 106 -17.95 23.39 9.84
C LEU A 106 -18.99 24.23 10.57
N ALA A 107 -19.32 23.84 11.80
CA ALA A 107 -20.24 24.61 12.63
C ALA A 107 -19.72 26.03 12.86
N VAL A 108 -20.62 27.03 12.81
CA VAL A 108 -20.26 28.44 13.02
C VAL A 108 -19.60 28.67 14.38
N SER A 109 -20.01 27.93 15.41
CA SER A 109 -19.40 27.99 16.75
C SER A 109 -17.94 27.56 16.75
N HIS A 110 -17.49 26.78 15.77
CA HIS A 110 -16.16 26.17 15.69
C HIS A 110 -15.31 26.75 14.54
N SER A 111 -15.77 27.82 13.86
CA SER A 111 -15.12 28.32 12.63
C SER A 111 -13.67 28.77 12.83
N GLU A 112 -13.38 29.30 14.03
CA GLU A 112 -12.06 29.84 14.40
C GLU A 112 -11.16 28.81 15.10
N GLU A 113 -11.68 27.61 15.38
CA GLU A 113 -10.98 26.58 16.15
C GLU A 113 -10.27 25.60 15.21
N PRO A 114 -8.92 25.58 15.18
CA PRO A 114 -8.19 24.71 14.26
C PRO A 114 -8.45 23.21 14.48
N TYR A 115 -8.80 22.83 15.70
CA TYR A 115 -9.15 21.45 16.03
C TYR A 115 -10.27 20.92 15.14
N TYR A 116 -11.44 21.56 15.16
CA TYR A 116 -12.61 21.11 14.37
C TYR A 116 -12.40 21.21 12.87
N ARG A 117 -11.53 22.12 12.42
CA ARG A 117 -11.19 22.22 11.00
C ARG A 117 -10.26 21.09 10.53
N TYR A 118 -9.24 20.75 11.30
CA TYR A 118 -8.15 19.87 10.83
C TYR A 118 -8.12 18.47 11.48
N CYS A 119 -8.93 18.23 12.51
CA CYS A 119 -9.12 16.90 13.10
C CYS A 119 -10.09 16.09 12.25
N VAL A 120 -9.59 15.03 11.60
CA VAL A 120 -10.39 14.19 10.70
C VAL A 120 -11.48 13.43 11.45
N CYS A 121 -11.32 13.20 12.76
CA CYS A 121 -12.36 12.56 13.59
C CYS A 121 -13.61 13.45 13.77
N GLU A 122 -13.50 14.75 13.52
CA GLU A 122 -14.62 15.70 13.59
C GLU A 122 -15.36 15.85 12.25
N TRP A 123 -14.86 15.22 11.17
CA TRP A 123 -15.45 15.33 9.84
C TRP A 123 -16.63 14.38 9.68
N GLN A 124 -17.60 14.76 8.84
CA GLN A 124 -18.85 14.01 8.69
C GLN A 124 -18.94 13.19 7.40
N ASN A 125 -18.13 13.51 6.38
CA ASN A 125 -18.23 12.86 5.08
C ASN A 125 -17.17 11.77 4.92
N TYR A 126 -17.61 10.54 4.78
CA TYR A 126 -16.76 9.37 4.52
C TYR A 126 -17.18 8.65 3.25
N VAL A 127 -16.19 8.23 2.47
CA VAL A 127 -16.36 7.40 1.28
C VAL A 127 -15.64 6.08 1.51
N HIS A 128 -16.43 5.02 1.69
CA HIS A 128 -15.93 3.65 1.94
C HIS A 128 -15.75 2.82 0.66
N ASN A 129 -16.33 3.27 -0.46
CA ASN A 129 -16.38 2.53 -1.72
C ASN A 129 -15.53 3.23 -2.80
N GLY A 130 -15.24 2.51 -3.89
CA GLY A 130 -14.52 3.08 -5.03
C GLY A 130 -13.00 2.85 -5.00
N PHE A 131 -12.54 1.90 -4.18
CA PHE A 131 -11.14 1.49 -4.03
C PHE A 131 -10.87 0.09 -4.60
N ASN A 132 -11.62 -0.34 -5.61
CA ASN A 132 -11.58 -1.74 -6.06
C ASN A 132 -10.18 -2.14 -6.54
N ASP A 133 -9.51 -1.25 -7.29
CA ASP A 133 -8.23 -1.56 -7.92
C ASP A 133 -7.11 -1.58 -6.87
N SER A 134 -7.06 -0.53 -6.04
CA SER A 134 -6.09 -0.45 -4.94
C SER A 134 -6.27 -1.57 -3.91
N ASN A 135 -7.51 -1.88 -3.51
CA ASN A 135 -7.79 -2.98 -2.57
C ASN A 135 -7.35 -4.35 -3.13
N SER A 136 -7.56 -4.60 -4.44
CA SER A 136 -7.11 -5.86 -5.06
C SER A 136 -5.58 -6.00 -5.03
N ILE A 137 -4.85 -4.90 -5.23
CA ILE A 137 -3.38 -4.90 -5.14
C ILE A 137 -2.93 -5.10 -3.69
N LEU A 138 -3.56 -4.43 -2.73
CA LEU A 138 -3.29 -4.62 -1.30
C LEU A 138 -3.50 -6.07 -0.86
N GLU A 139 -4.59 -6.70 -1.31
CA GLU A 139 -4.87 -8.12 -1.09
C GLU A 139 -3.74 -9.02 -1.61
N SER A 140 -3.25 -8.73 -2.82
CA SER A 140 -2.13 -9.46 -3.41
C SER A 140 -0.84 -9.25 -2.63
N GLN A 141 -0.52 -8.01 -2.24
CA GLN A 141 0.68 -7.70 -1.47
C GLN A 141 0.65 -8.32 -0.08
N LEU A 142 -0.50 -8.30 0.59
CA LEU A 142 -0.67 -8.92 1.91
C LEU A 142 -0.47 -10.44 1.84
N ARG A 143 -0.98 -11.07 0.79
CA ARG A 143 -0.77 -12.50 0.55
C ARG A 143 0.70 -12.82 0.35
N THR A 144 1.39 -12.06 -0.50
CA THR A 144 2.84 -12.21 -0.71
C THR A 144 3.62 -11.99 0.58
N PHE A 145 3.23 -11.03 1.41
CA PHE A 145 3.84 -10.80 2.72
C PHE A 145 3.64 -12.02 3.63
N LYS A 146 2.40 -12.51 3.78
CA LYS A 146 2.06 -13.68 4.62
C LYS A 146 2.67 -15.00 4.13
N GLU A 147 3.00 -15.12 2.86
CA GLU A 147 3.74 -16.28 2.32
C GLU A 147 5.23 -16.26 2.70
N ARG A 148 5.78 -15.07 3.00
CA ARG A 148 7.21 -14.84 3.26
C ARG A 148 7.50 -14.52 4.73
N HIS A 149 6.48 -14.23 5.51
CA HIS A 149 6.57 -13.84 6.92
C HIS A 149 5.55 -14.62 7.74
N SER A 150 5.97 -15.08 8.92
CA SER A 150 5.11 -15.71 9.90
C SER A 150 5.32 -15.03 11.25
N ARG A 151 4.24 -14.53 11.85
CA ARG A 151 4.27 -14.02 13.22
C ARG A 151 4.50 -15.16 14.21
N ALA A 152 5.26 -14.89 15.26
CA ALA A 152 5.38 -15.79 16.40
C ALA A 152 4.02 -16.04 17.07
N GLU A 153 3.71 -17.30 17.35
CA GLU A 153 2.47 -17.69 18.02
C GLU A 153 2.34 -16.97 19.39
N GLY A 154 1.17 -16.38 19.64
CA GLY A 154 0.90 -15.65 20.88
C GLY A 154 1.47 -14.22 20.94
N SER A 155 2.12 -13.71 19.89
CA SER A 155 2.51 -12.30 19.83
C SER A 155 1.30 -11.39 19.55
N TYR A 156 1.10 -10.42 20.43
CA TYR A 156 0.10 -9.36 20.28
C TYR A 156 0.69 -8.07 19.69
N GLN A 157 2.01 -7.98 19.57
CA GLN A 157 2.70 -6.81 19.04
C GLN A 157 3.12 -7.04 17.59
N LEU A 158 3.12 -5.96 16.81
CA LEU A 158 3.70 -5.97 15.48
C LEU A 158 5.22 -6.15 15.58
N ASP A 159 5.79 -7.05 14.78
CA ASP A 159 7.24 -7.15 14.65
C ASP A 159 7.80 -6.16 13.62
N GLU A 160 9.12 -6.13 13.47
CA GLU A 160 9.81 -5.17 12.60
C GLU A 160 9.42 -5.30 11.12
N HIS A 161 9.12 -6.51 10.64
CA HIS A 161 8.71 -6.72 9.26
C HIS A 161 7.27 -6.28 9.02
N GLU A 162 6.39 -6.49 10.00
CA GLU A 162 5.02 -6.01 9.94
C GLU A 162 4.95 -4.48 9.98
N ILE A 163 5.78 -3.85 10.81
CA ILE A 163 5.96 -2.39 10.82
C ILE A 163 6.48 -1.91 9.47
N ALA A 164 7.50 -2.57 8.91
CA ALA A 164 8.07 -2.22 7.61
C ALA A 164 7.06 -2.42 6.46
N TYR A 165 6.20 -3.44 6.53
CA TYR A 165 5.13 -3.65 5.55
C TYR A 165 4.11 -2.52 5.60
N VAL A 166 3.65 -2.13 6.80
CA VAL A 166 2.76 -0.97 6.97
C VAL A 166 3.42 0.30 6.45
N ALA A 167 4.73 0.49 6.71
CA ALA A 167 5.49 1.62 6.20
C ALA A 167 5.59 1.63 4.66
N LYS A 168 5.78 0.47 4.02
CA LYS A 168 5.77 0.32 2.55
C LYS A 168 4.43 0.76 1.95
N ILE A 169 3.32 0.28 2.50
CA ILE A 169 1.97 0.67 2.04
C ILE A 169 1.76 2.18 2.21
N ASN A 170 2.10 2.71 3.37
CA ASN A 170 1.96 4.14 3.68
C ASN A 170 2.81 5.03 2.78
N ARG A 171 4.01 4.59 2.41
CA ARG A 171 4.87 5.28 1.43
C ARG A 171 4.19 5.37 0.07
N ALA A 172 3.64 4.25 -0.42
CA ALA A 172 2.91 4.22 -1.70
C ALA A 172 1.71 5.17 -1.71
N ILE A 173 0.91 5.19 -0.64
CA ILE A 173 -0.22 6.11 -0.49
C ILE A 173 0.26 7.57 -0.50
N LEU A 174 1.33 7.88 0.23
CA LEU A 174 1.88 9.24 0.27
C LEU A 174 2.38 9.68 -1.11
N VAL A 175 3.09 8.83 -1.83
CA VAL A 175 3.55 9.10 -3.21
C VAL A 175 2.36 9.35 -4.13
N ALA A 176 1.31 8.54 -4.04
CA ALA A 176 0.08 8.74 -4.80
C ALA A 176 -0.57 10.10 -4.49
N LEU A 177 -0.69 10.48 -3.22
CA LEU A 177 -1.24 11.78 -2.81
C LEU A 177 -0.41 12.96 -3.29
N VAL A 178 0.92 12.83 -3.31
CA VAL A 178 1.81 13.84 -3.90
C VAL A 178 1.54 13.98 -5.41
N ALA A 179 1.45 12.86 -6.13
CA ALA A 179 1.17 12.87 -7.56
C ALA A 179 -0.19 13.51 -7.89
N LEU A 180 -1.22 13.22 -7.09
CA LEU A 180 -2.55 13.82 -7.19
C LEU A 180 -2.56 15.33 -6.96
N LYS A 181 -1.77 15.80 -5.99
CA LYS A 181 -1.62 17.24 -5.76
C LYS A 181 -0.90 17.91 -6.94
N GLN A 182 0.20 17.31 -7.40
CA GLN A 182 1.01 17.84 -8.50
C GLN A 182 0.28 17.88 -9.85
N ASN A 183 -0.65 16.96 -10.09
CA ASN A 183 -1.44 16.93 -11.32
C ASN A 183 -2.72 17.77 -11.28
N GLY A 184 -2.94 18.54 -10.19
CA GLY A 184 -4.08 19.44 -10.06
C GLY A 184 -5.40 18.73 -9.76
N SER A 185 -5.39 17.50 -9.24
CA SER A 185 -6.62 16.86 -8.75
C SER A 185 -7.19 17.58 -7.51
N PHE A 186 -6.35 18.28 -6.77
CA PHE A 186 -6.70 19.06 -5.59
C PHE A 186 -6.25 20.51 -5.76
N ASP A 187 -6.98 21.43 -5.14
CA ASP A 187 -6.58 22.83 -5.09
C ASP A 187 -5.36 23.02 -4.17
N ASP A 188 -4.53 24.03 -4.45
CA ASP A 188 -3.32 24.30 -3.67
C ASP A 188 -3.59 24.51 -2.17
N GLY A 189 -4.78 25.01 -1.84
CA GLY A 189 -5.26 25.28 -0.48
C GLY A 189 -5.88 24.08 0.24
N THR A 190 -6.14 22.97 -0.45
CA THR A 190 -6.75 21.78 0.17
C THR A 190 -5.82 21.19 1.22
N TYR A 191 -6.32 21.05 2.44
CA TYR A 191 -5.68 20.29 3.51
C TYR A 191 -5.73 18.80 3.20
N MET A 192 -4.58 18.15 3.15
CA MET A 192 -4.45 16.74 2.80
C MET A 192 -3.64 15.99 3.85
N ILE A 193 -4.09 14.81 4.29
CA ILE A 193 -3.38 14.01 5.30
C ILE A 193 -3.62 12.51 5.15
N ILE A 194 -2.66 11.70 5.57
CA ILE A 194 -2.88 10.28 5.88
C ILE A 194 -3.21 10.21 7.37
N TRP A 195 -4.38 9.70 7.72
CA TRP A 195 -4.91 9.76 9.09
C TRP A 195 -5.12 8.37 9.70
N TYR A 196 -4.67 8.21 10.94
CA TYR A 196 -4.98 7.07 11.80
C TYR A 196 -5.60 7.63 13.09
N SER A 197 -6.83 7.18 13.41
CA SER A 197 -7.48 7.59 14.67
C SER A 197 -6.65 7.13 15.86
N ASP A 198 -6.53 8.00 16.87
CA ASP A 198 -5.90 7.69 18.16
C ASP A 198 -4.47 7.14 18.05
N SER A 199 -3.77 7.55 16.99
CA SER A 199 -2.42 7.10 16.68
C SER A 199 -1.44 8.26 16.60
N ASP A 200 -0.18 8.00 16.95
CA ASP A 200 0.96 8.88 16.74
C ASP A 200 1.82 8.47 15.54
N ALA A 201 1.28 7.62 14.65
CA ALA A 201 1.97 7.06 13.50
C ALA A 201 2.75 8.14 12.72
N GLU A 202 4.04 7.87 12.48
CA GLU A 202 4.97 8.83 11.88
C GLU A 202 4.47 9.38 10.53
N ILE A 203 3.79 8.53 9.75
CA ILE A 203 3.19 8.90 8.47
C ILE A 203 2.19 10.05 8.56
N MET A 204 1.49 10.23 9.69
CA MET A 204 0.58 11.36 9.88
C MET A 204 1.36 12.69 9.87
N ASN A 205 2.49 12.73 10.57
CA ASN A 205 3.36 13.91 10.59
C ASN A 205 4.06 14.12 9.24
N GLN A 206 4.51 13.04 8.59
CA GLN A 206 5.18 13.09 7.30
C GLN A 206 4.23 13.60 6.21
N SER A 207 3.03 13.02 6.11
CA SER A 207 2.01 13.43 5.14
C SER A 207 1.56 14.87 5.38
N ALA A 208 1.31 15.26 6.64
CA ALA A 208 1.01 16.64 7.01
C ALA A 208 2.04 17.64 6.46
N LYS A 209 3.33 17.39 6.66
CA LYS A 209 4.42 18.25 6.16
C LYS A 209 4.56 18.23 4.65
N THR A 210 4.32 17.08 4.03
CA THR A 210 4.58 16.87 2.60
C THR A 210 3.47 17.44 1.74
N LEU A 211 2.22 17.30 2.17
CA LEU A 211 1.04 17.59 1.35
C LEU A 211 0.48 19.00 1.58
N ASN A 212 0.93 19.71 2.61
CA ASN A 212 0.35 20.99 3.01
C ASN A 212 1.37 22.13 3.02
N SER A 213 0.85 23.35 2.93
CA SER A 213 1.67 24.55 3.09
C SER A 213 2.30 24.62 4.49
N ALA A 214 3.40 25.36 4.62
CA ALA A 214 4.04 25.61 5.90
C ALA A 214 3.07 26.26 6.92
N ARG A 215 2.12 27.07 6.44
CA ARG A 215 1.08 27.69 7.28
C ARG A 215 0.18 26.62 7.92
N ILE A 216 -0.40 25.73 7.11
CA ILE A 216 -1.28 24.65 7.61
C ILE A 216 -0.48 23.71 8.51
N THR A 217 0.72 23.31 8.09
CA THR A 217 1.61 22.44 8.87
C THR A 217 1.90 22.99 10.27
N LYS A 218 2.17 24.30 10.38
CA LYS A 218 2.42 24.96 11.68
C LYS A 218 1.20 24.94 12.60
N ILE A 219 0.00 24.98 12.04
CA ILE A 219 -1.25 24.93 12.80
C ILE A 219 -1.49 23.53 13.36
N ILE A 220 -1.32 22.50 12.53
CA ILE A 220 -1.66 21.11 12.88
C ILE A 220 -0.56 20.38 13.64
N LEU A 221 0.71 20.77 13.48
CA LEU A 221 1.86 20.21 14.20
C LEU A 221 2.49 21.28 15.10
N PRO A 222 1.85 21.70 16.20
CA PRO A 222 2.44 22.67 17.10
C PRO A 222 3.76 22.12 17.65
N SER A 223 4.77 22.98 17.70
CA SER A 223 6.11 22.64 18.19
C SER A 223 6.04 21.91 19.54
N SER A 224 6.85 20.85 19.67
CA SER A 224 6.89 19.79 20.70
C SER A 224 6.99 20.22 22.17
N HIS A 225 6.91 21.53 22.46
CA HIS A 225 6.84 22.09 23.81
C HIS A 225 5.40 22.15 24.37
N SER A 226 4.39 21.75 23.58
CA SER A 226 3.01 21.58 24.02
C SER A 226 2.55 20.15 23.71
N ARG A 227 2.86 19.19 24.60
CA ARG A 227 2.38 17.79 24.46
C ARG A 227 0.94 17.59 24.94
N SER A 228 0.10 18.61 24.74
CA SER A 228 -1.35 18.45 24.73
C SER A 228 -1.76 18.55 23.27
N ARG A 229 -1.63 17.44 22.52
CA ARG A 229 -2.21 17.35 21.18
C ARG A 229 -3.73 17.29 21.36
N PHE A 230 -4.32 18.48 21.40
CA PHE A 230 -5.72 18.76 21.72
C PHE A 230 -6.11 18.27 23.12
N PRO A 231 -6.57 19.15 24.03
CA PRO A 231 -7.15 18.67 25.27
C PRO A 231 -8.30 17.74 24.89
N LEU A 232 -8.27 16.49 25.37
CA LEU A 232 -9.45 15.65 25.37
C LEU A 232 -10.53 16.46 26.08
N ILE A 233 -11.51 16.96 25.32
CA ILE A 233 -12.66 17.63 25.92
C ILE A 233 -13.34 16.54 26.77
N PRO A 234 -13.52 16.75 28.08
CA PRO A 234 -14.23 15.78 28.90
C PRO A 234 -15.59 15.51 28.26
N ASN A 235 -15.94 14.24 28.08
CA ASN A 235 -17.31 13.88 27.72
C ASN A 235 -18.22 14.29 28.90
N ASP A 236 -19.06 15.29 28.68
CA ASP A 236 -20.20 15.61 29.55
C ASP A 236 -21.29 14.53 29.45
#